data_AF-A0A413VK14-F1
#
_entry.id   AF-A0A413VK14-F1
#
_cell.length_a   1.000
_cell.length_b   1.000
_cell.length_c   1.000
_cell.angle_alpha   90.00
_cell.angle_beta   90.00
_cell.angle_gamma   90.00
#
_symmetry.space_group_name_H-M   'P 1'
#
loop_
_entity.id
_entity.type
_entity.pdbx_description
1 polymer ?
#
loop_
_entity_poly.entity_id
_entity_poly.type
_entity_poly.pdbx_seq_one_letter_code
_entity_poly.pdbx_strand_id
1 'polypeptide(L)'
;MIMEWRNNLITGLQWSDDIINREGKEQVAHQLAARVKDGEVIGAGSGSTVYLTLFAIAERIRKEQLHVEVIPASIEISMTCTQLGIPQTTLWEKHPDWTFDGADEVDPFRNLIKGRGGALFKEKLLIKSSDRIFIVVDDSKFVSRLGSKFPVPVEVFPTAMVYVENQLKELGASKIILRMAKGKDGPILTENGNFILDTWFGEIGESLEKEIKNITGVIESGLFIGYDIEVLVAKQK
;
A
#
# COMPACT_ATOMS: atom_id res chain seq x y z
N MET A 1 34.67 9.37 -24.17
CA MET A 1 33.56 10.31 -23.95
C MET A 1 32.85 9.86 -22.67
N ILE A 2 32.91 10.65 -21.60
CA ILE A 2 32.19 10.34 -20.37
C ILE A 2 30.72 10.71 -20.62
N MET A 3 29.82 9.75 -20.49
CA MET A 3 28.38 10.00 -20.59
C MET A 3 27.96 10.80 -19.36
N GLU A 4 27.41 12.01 -19.56
CA GLU A 4 26.81 12.75 -18.45
C GLU A 4 25.53 12.04 -18.00
N TRP A 5 25.55 11.47 -16.80
CA TRP A 5 24.42 10.79 -16.20
C TRP A 5 23.46 11.81 -15.56
N ARG A 6 22.49 12.31 -16.34
CA ARG A 6 21.44 13.23 -15.85
C ARG A 6 20.10 12.50 -15.75
N ASN A 7 19.43 12.62 -14.61
CA ASN A 7 18.19 11.88 -14.32
C ASN A 7 16.91 12.71 -14.57
N ASN A 8 16.78 13.27 -15.77
CA ASN A 8 15.65 14.16 -16.11
C ASN A 8 14.28 13.44 -16.09
N LEU A 9 14.27 12.13 -16.30
CA LEU A 9 13.05 11.33 -16.33
C LEU A 9 12.44 11.18 -14.93
N ILE A 10 13.27 10.97 -13.90
CA ILE A 10 12.78 10.79 -12.53
C ILE A 10 12.51 12.15 -11.87
N THR A 11 13.30 13.19 -12.16
CA THR A 11 13.04 14.52 -11.60
C THR A 11 11.69 15.10 -12.06
N GLY A 12 11.31 14.83 -13.31
CA GLY A 12 10.02 15.23 -13.88
C GLY A 12 8.85 14.27 -13.63
N LEU A 13 9.04 13.19 -12.86
CA LEU A 13 7.99 12.21 -12.61
C LEU A 13 6.82 12.85 -11.86
N GLN A 14 5.60 12.61 -12.34
CA GLN A 14 4.37 13.04 -11.69
C GLN A 14 3.51 11.83 -11.35
N TRP A 15 2.66 11.99 -10.34
CA TRP A 15 1.64 11.01 -10.03
C TRP A 15 0.75 10.77 -11.25
N SER A 16 0.40 9.51 -11.50
CA SER A 16 -0.16 9.06 -12.79
C SER A 16 -1.62 9.45 -13.05
N ASP A 17 -2.38 9.79 -12.00
CA ASP A 17 -3.82 10.09 -12.03
C ASP A 17 -4.14 11.35 -11.22
N ASP A 18 -5.40 11.78 -11.18
CA ASP A 18 -5.82 12.84 -10.25
C ASP A 18 -5.78 12.36 -8.78
N ILE A 19 -5.17 13.16 -7.91
CA ILE A 19 -5.17 12.90 -6.46
C ILE A 19 -6.49 13.42 -5.86
N ILE A 20 -7.45 12.50 -5.69
CA ILE A 20 -8.71 12.77 -4.99
C ILE A 20 -8.44 13.13 -3.52
N ASN A 21 -9.17 14.12 -2.98
CA ASN A 21 -9.07 14.62 -1.60
C ASN A 21 -7.65 15.04 -1.22
N ARG A 22 -6.96 15.72 -2.14
CA ARG A 22 -5.55 16.11 -1.99
C ARG A 22 -5.28 16.89 -0.70
N GLU A 23 -6.09 17.89 -0.37
CA GLU A 23 -5.89 18.71 0.83
C GLU A 23 -5.90 17.87 2.11
N GLY A 24 -6.88 16.97 2.26
CA GLY A 24 -6.92 16.05 3.40
C GLY A 24 -5.70 15.14 3.45
N LYS A 25 -5.29 14.59 2.30
CA LYS A 25 -4.07 13.77 2.21
C LYS A 25 -2.80 14.53 2.58
N GLU A 26 -2.68 15.79 2.18
CA GLU A 26 -1.54 16.64 2.54
C GLU A 26 -1.54 16.97 4.05
N GLN A 27 -2.70 17.21 4.66
CA GLN A 27 -2.81 17.44 6.10
C GLN A 27 -2.32 16.22 6.91
N VAL A 28 -2.80 15.02 6.59
CA VAL A 28 -2.37 13.79 7.29
C VAL A 28 -0.91 13.45 6.99
N ALA A 29 -0.44 13.72 5.76
CA ALA A 29 0.96 13.62 5.38
C ALA A 29 1.86 14.48 6.26
N HIS A 30 1.53 15.76 6.47
CA HIS A 30 2.29 16.64 7.36
C HIS A 30 2.23 16.20 8.83
N GLN A 31 1.08 15.70 9.29
CA GLN A 31 0.93 15.19 10.65
C GLN A 31 1.85 13.99 10.91
N LEU A 32 1.92 13.04 9.98
CA LEU A 32 2.81 11.90 10.09
C LEU A 32 4.27 12.31 9.91
N ALA A 33 4.57 13.14 8.91
CA ALA A 33 5.92 13.62 8.65
C ALA A 33 6.51 14.30 9.89
N ALA A 34 5.74 15.03 10.69
CA ALA A 34 6.19 15.64 11.95
C ALA A 34 6.66 14.64 13.02
N ARG A 35 6.36 13.34 12.88
CA ARG A 35 6.77 12.28 13.82
C ARG A 35 8.12 11.65 13.49
N VAL A 36 8.64 11.85 12.27
CA VAL A 36 9.93 11.33 11.82
C VAL A 36 11.06 11.81 12.74
N LYS A 37 11.96 10.91 13.10
CA LYS A 37 13.17 11.20 13.87
C LYS A 37 14.43 10.91 13.06
N ASP A 38 15.52 11.57 13.45
CA ASP A 38 16.84 11.30 12.90
C ASP A 38 17.27 9.85 13.18
N GLY A 39 17.85 9.20 12.18
CA GLY A 39 18.33 7.82 12.24
C GLY A 39 17.27 6.74 11.99
N GLU A 40 16.00 7.09 11.77
CA GLU A 40 14.94 6.08 11.56
C GLU A 40 14.99 5.45 10.16
N VAL A 41 14.69 4.16 10.10
CA VAL A 41 14.38 3.40 8.90
C VAL A 41 12.86 3.28 8.80
N ILE A 42 12.29 3.74 7.69
CA ILE A 42 10.84 3.86 7.52
C ILE A 42 10.38 2.96 6.37
N GLY A 43 9.43 2.07 6.64
CA GLY A 43 8.70 1.40 5.57
C GLY A 43 7.67 2.35 4.96
N ALA A 44 7.71 2.52 3.65
CA ALA A 44 6.73 3.31 2.91
C ALA A 44 5.87 2.37 2.07
N GLY A 45 4.57 2.39 2.32
CA GLY A 45 3.54 1.63 1.60
C GLY A 45 3.39 2.04 0.15
N SER A 46 2.16 2.17 -0.36
CA SER A 46 1.93 2.65 -1.74
C SER A 46 0.69 3.51 -1.89
N GLY A 47 0.57 4.20 -3.03
CA GLY A 47 -0.57 5.05 -3.34
C GLY A 47 -0.36 6.55 -3.07
N SER A 48 -1.32 7.36 -3.55
CA SER A 48 -1.22 8.83 -3.57
C SER A 48 -1.00 9.48 -2.19
N THR A 49 -1.54 8.92 -1.11
CA THR A 49 -1.33 9.48 0.24
C THR A 49 0.10 9.22 0.71
N VAL A 50 0.66 8.04 0.39
CA VAL A 50 2.06 7.70 0.68
C VAL A 50 2.99 8.61 -0.12
N TYR A 51 2.71 8.79 -1.41
CA TYR A 51 3.41 9.73 -2.29
C TYR A 51 3.49 11.14 -1.66
N LEU A 52 2.34 11.73 -1.28
CA LEU A 52 2.31 13.06 -0.66
C LEU A 52 3.06 13.11 0.69
N THR A 53 2.99 12.04 1.48
CA THR A 53 3.72 11.94 2.75
C THR A 53 5.23 11.97 2.52
N LEU A 54 5.74 11.30 1.48
CA LEU A 54 7.18 11.36 1.17
C LEU A 54 7.65 12.76 0.79
N PHE A 55 6.82 13.58 0.13
CA PHE A 55 7.17 14.99 -0.10
C PHE A 55 7.33 15.76 1.21
N ALA A 56 6.41 15.57 2.17
CA ALA A 56 6.49 16.20 3.48
C ALA A 56 7.72 15.71 4.29
N ILE A 57 8.05 14.41 4.21
CA ILE A 57 9.25 13.83 4.84
C ILE A 57 10.52 14.40 4.20
N ALA A 58 10.60 14.45 2.86
CA ALA A 58 11.75 15.01 2.14
C ALA A 58 11.98 16.49 2.46
N GLU A 59 10.91 17.27 2.67
CA GLU A 59 11.02 18.65 3.13
C GLU A 59 11.68 18.73 4.50
N ARG A 60 11.28 17.89 5.46
CA ARG A 60 11.91 17.82 6.79
C ARG A 60 13.36 17.36 6.72
N ILE A 61 13.66 16.30 5.97
CA ILE A 61 15.03 15.81 5.76
C ILE A 61 15.94 16.97 5.33
N ARG A 62 15.51 17.78 4.35
CA ARG A 62 16.31 18.92 3.87
C ARG A 62 16.41 20.06 4.89
N LYS A 63 15.30 20.43 5.55
CA LYS A 63 15.29 21.57 6.49
C LYS A 63 16.04 21.28 7.78
N GLU A 64 15.90 20.05 8.28
CA GLU A 64 16.39 19.64 9.60
C GLU A 64 17.65 18.77 9.52
N GLN A 65 18.11 18.42 8.30
CA GLN A 65 19.28 17.57 8.05
C GLN A 65 19.16 16.18 8.71
N LEU A 66 17.96 15.59 8.63
CA LEU A 66 17.68 14.25 9.17
C LEU A 66 18.29 13.16 8.28
N HIS A 67 18.86 12.13 8.90
CA HIS A 67 19.32 10.91 8.27
C HIS A 67 18.22 9.86 8.35
N VAL A 68 17.53 9.64 7.24
CA VAL A 68 16.40 8.71 7.16
C VAL A 68 16.57 7.83 5.94
N GLU A 69 16.31 6.54 6.10
CA GLU A 69 16.26 5.58 4.98
C GLU A 69 14.85 5.03 4.82
N VAL A 70 14.43 4.83 3.57
CA VAL A 70 13.10 4.29 3.25
C VAL A 70 13.19 2.91 2.63
N ILE A 71 12.31 2.01 3.06
CA ILE A 71 12.05 0.72 2.41
C ILE A 71 10.71 0.84 1.65
N PRO A 72 10.73 0.97 0.31
CA PRO A 72 9.51 1.17 -0.48
C PRO A 72 8.76 -0.14 -0.75
N ALA A 73 7.42 -0.12 -0.68
CA ALA A 73 6.57 -1.27 -1.01
C ALA A 73 6.32 -1.45 -2.52
N SER A 74 6.69 -0.48 -3.35
CA SER A 74 6.52 -0.54 -4.81
C SER A 74 7.60 0.23 -5.56
N ILE A 75 7.73 -0.06 -6.84
CA ILE A 75 8.60 0.64 -7.78
C ILE A 75 8.19 2.12 -7.89
N GLU A 76 6.89 2.42 -7.90
CA GLU A 76 6.39 3.81 -7.92
C GLU A 76 6.93 4.62 -6.73
N ILE A 77 6.89 4.02 -5.54
CA ILE A 77 7.38 4.65 -4.32
C ILE A 77 8.92 4.69 -4.28
N SER A 78 9.61 3.67 -4.81
CA SER A 78 11.07 3.69 -4.97
C SER A 78 11.54 4.82 -5.92
N MET A 79 10.81 5.02 -7.03
CA MET A 79 11.08 6.12 -7.96
C MET A 79 10.80 7.47 -7.30
N THR A 80 9.74 7.58 -6.49
CA THR A 80 9.43 8.78 -5.72
C THR A 80 10.54 9.11 -4.71
N CYS A 81 11.07 8.11 -4.00
CA CYS A 81 12.20 8.32 -3.09
C CYS A 81 13.43 8.80 -3.85
N THR A 82 13.72 8.20 -5.01
CA THR A 82 14.81 8.65 -5.90
C THR A 82 14.62 10.10 -6.36
N GLN A 83 13.39 10.47 -6.76
CA GLN A 83 13.04 11.83 -7.17
C GLN A 83 13.29 12.86 -6.06
N LEU A 84 12.95 12.49 -4.82
CA LEU A 84 13.04 13.36 -3.66
C LEU A 84 14.43 13.36 -3.00
N GLY A 85 15.35 12.52 -3.48
CA GLY A 85 16.68 12.35 -2.89
C GLY A 85 16.65 11.67 -1.52
N ILE A 86 15.63 10.86 -1.23
CA ILE A 86 15.53 10.10 0.02
C ILE A 86 16.35 8.80 -0.13
N PRO A 87 17.33 8.53 0.76
CA PRO A 87 18.06 7.27 0.78
C PRO A 87 17.13 6.06 0.92
N GLN A 88 17.47 4.96 0.24
CA GLN A 88 16.68 3.73 0.25
C GLN A 88 17.50 2.56 0.78
N THR A 89 16.82 1.61 1.43
CA THR A 89 17.39 0.33 1.88
C THR A 89 16.36 -0.79 1.64
N THR A 90 16.63 -1.99 2.13
CA THR A 90 15.78 -3.16 1.94
C THR A 90 15.59 -3.94 3.25
N LEU A 91 14.56 -4.79 3.29
CA LEU A 91 14.38 -5.74 4.40
C LEU A 91 15.51 -6.78 4.51
N TRP A 92 16.39 -6.89 3.51
CA TRP A 92 17.60 -7.72 3.62
C TRP A 92 18.65 -7.09 4.52
N GLU A 93 18.67 -5.77 4.62
CA GLU A 93 19.71 -5.00 5.30
C GLU A 93 19.22 -4.48 6.65
N LYS A 94 17.96 -4.02 6.73
CA LYS A 94 17.44 -3.30 7.89
C LYS A 94 16.01 -3.69 8.25
N HIS A 95 15.73 -3.58 9.55
CA HIS A 95 14.39 -3.64 10.11
C HIS A 95 13.80 -2.21 10.19
N PRO A 96 12.59 -1.96 9.70
CA PRO A 96 11.95 -0.64 9.81
C PRO A 96 11.48 -0.33 11.24
N ASP A 97 11.85 0.84 11.75
CA ASP A 97 11.38 1.35 13.05
C ASP A 97 9.87 1.60 13.07
N TRP A 98 9.32 1.91 11.90
CA TRP A 98 7.89 2.02 11.64
C TRP A 98 7.57 1.99 10.15
N THR A 99 6.33 1.64 9.82
CA THR A 99 5.80 1.72 8.46
C THR A 99 4.58 2.62 8.41
N PHE A 100 4.39 3.28 7.28
CA PHE A 100 3.13 3.95 6.97
C PHE A 100 2.56 3.58 5.62
N ASP A 101 1.23 3.56 5.53
CA ASP A 101 0.53 3.18 4.30
C ASP A 101 -0.86 3.79 4.21
N GLY A 102 -1.48 3.78 3.03
CA GLY A 102 -2.89 4.10 2.84
C GLY A 102 -3.79 2.88 2.98
N ALA A 103 -5.11 3.12 2.96
CA ALA A 103 -6.12 2.06 2.85
C ALA A 103 -7.22 2.41 1.83
N ASP A 104 -7.85 1.37 1.30
CA ASP A 104 -9.01 1.47 0.43
C ASP A 104 -10.31 1.55 1.23
N GLU A 105 -10.39 0.79 2.33
CA GLU A 105 -11.43 0.88 3.35
C GLU A 105 -10.86 0.71 4.76
N VAL A 106 -11.49 1.36 5.75
CA VAL A 106 -11.21 1.22 7.18
C VAL A 106 -12.55 1.01 7.92
N ASP A 107 -12.66 -0.08 8.68
CA ASP A 107 -13.86 -0.35 9.49
C ASP A 107 -13.76 0.22 10.92
N PRO A 108 -14.84 0.14 11.74
CA PRO A 108 -14.84 0.64 13.12
C PRO A 108 -13.85 -0.09 14.05
N PHE A 109 -13.40 -1.30 13.68
CA PHE A 109 -12.43 -2.10 14.43
C PHE A 109 -10.99 -1.86 13.95
N ARG A 110 -10.79 -0.93 13.01
CA ARG A 110 -9.51 -0.63 12.34
C ARG A 110 -8.97 -1.78 11.50
N ASN A 111 -9.82 -2.71 11.08
CA ASN A 111 -9.45 -3.63 10.00
C ASN A 111 -9.48 -2.87 8.67
N LEU A 112 -8.68 -3.34 7.72
CA LEU A 112 -8.48 -2.66 6.44
C LEU A 112 -8.79 -3.56 5.26
N ILE A 113 -9.27 -2.93 4.19
CA ILE A 113 -9.01 -3.41 2.83
C ILE A 113 -7.95 -2.52 2.18
N LYS A 114 -6.97 -3.16 1.56
CA LYS A 114 -5.88 -2.56 0.77
C LYS A 114 -5.70 -3.31 -0.55
N GLY A 115 -4.83 -2.81 -1.42
CA GLY A 115 -4.43 -3.50 -2.64
C GLY A 115 -5.06 -2.99 -3.93
N ARG A 116 -5.74 -1.84 -3.93
CA ARG A 116 -6.16 -1.17 -5.17
C ARG A 116 -5.01 -0.94 -6.15
N GLY A 117 -3.84 -0.54 -5.63
CA GLY A 117 -2.63 -0.33 -6.43
C GLY A 117 -1.90 -1.62 -6.84
N GLY A 118 -2.30 -2.77 -6.30
CA GLY A 118 -1.68 -4.07 -6.61
C GLY A 118 -0.35 -4.36 -5.91
N ALA A 119 -0.01 -3.60 -4.85
CA ALA A 119 1.20 -3.78 -4.03
C ALA A 119 0.95 -4.53 -2.71
N LEU A 120 -0.25 -5.09 -2.50
CA LEU A 120 -0.73 -5.62 -1.21
C LEU A 120 0.24 -6.58 -0.50
N PHE A 121 0.95 -7.43 -1.25
CA PHE A 121 1.90 -8.38 -0.68
C PHE A 121 3.08 -7.67 0.01
N LYS A 122 3.73 -6.72 -0.68
CA LYS A 122 4.86 -5.97 -0.13
C LYS A 122 4.41 -5.00 0.96
N GLU A 123 3.25 -4.37 0.79
CA GLU A 123 2.61 -3.54 1.83
C GLU A 123 2.41 -4.34 3.13
N LYS A 124 1.87 -5.57 3.03
CA LYS A 124 1.70 -6.45 4.20
C LYS A 124 3.01 -6.92 4.79
N LEU A 125 4.00 -7.20 3.95
CA LEU A 125 5.33 -7.57 4.42
C LEU A 125 5.96 -6.46 5.27
N LEU A 126 5.87 -5.20 4.84
CA LEU A 126 6.37 -4.06 5.63
C LEU A 126 5.60 -3.90 6.95
N ILE A 127 4.26 -3.97 6.90
CA ILE A 127 3.42 -3.89 8.10
C ILE A 127 3.79 -4.99 9.11
N LYS A 128 4.00 -6.23 8.65
CA LYS A 128 4.42 -7.36 9.50
C LYS A 128 5.86 -7.25 10.02
N SER A 129 6.69 -6.45 9.38
CA SER A 129 8.12 -6.33 9.69
C SER A 129 8.46 -5.04 10.44
N SER A 130 7.47 -4.32 10.97
CA SER A 130 7.67 -3.02 11.64
C SER A 130 7.14 -3.03 13.06
N ASP A 131 7.79 -2.26 13.95
CA ASP A 131 7.35 -2.13 15.35
C ASP A 131 6.12 -1.24 15.52
N ARG A 132 5.94 -0.25 14.64
CA ARG A 132 4.83 0.71 14.69
C ARG A 132 4.25 0.88 13.29
N ILE A 133 2.92 0.93 13.19
CA ILE A 133 2.21 0.97 11.92
C ILE A 133 1.26 2.15 11.90
N PHE A 134 1.42 3.03 10.91
CA PHE A 134 0.54 4.19 10.69
C PHE A 134 -0.26 4.02 9.40
N ILE A 135 -1.59 4.09 9.51
CA ILE A 135 -2.47 4.12 8.33
C ILE A 135 -2.93 5.55 8.10
N VAL A 136 -2.52 6.14 6.97
CA VAL A 136 -2.84 7.52 6.60
C VAL A 136 -3.98 7.55 5.59
N VAL A 137 -5.15 8.03 6.02
CA VAL A 137 -6.37 8.02 5.21
C VAL A 137 -7.12 9.34 5.29
N ASP A 138 -7.87 9.66 4.24
CA ASP A 138 -8.92 10.66 4.30
C ASP A 138 -10.23 10.04 4.82
N ASP A 139 -11.17 10.88 5.25
CA ASP A 139 -12.41 10.47 5.89
C ASP A 139 -13.33 9.63 4.98
N SER A 140 -13.18 9.73 3.65
CA SER A 140 -13.96 8.92 2.69
C SER A 140 -13.70 7.41 2.80
N LYS A 141 -12.56 7.02 3.42
CA LYS A 141 -12.13 5.62 3.57
C LYS A 141 -12.86 4.87 4.66
N PHE A 142 -13.53 5.57 5.58
CA PHE A 142 -14.29 4.91 6.63
C PHE A 142 -15.57 4.28 6.07
N VAL A 143 -15.82 3.05 6.51
CA VAL A 143 -17.00 2.26 6.17
C VAL A 143 -17.58 1.63 7.43
N SER A 144 -18.87 1.32 7.41
CA SER A 144 -19.50 0.58 8.52
C SER A 144 -19.11 -0.90 8.53
N ARG A 145 -18.78 -1.45 7.36
CA ARG A 145 -18.34 -2.83 7.15
C ARG A 145 -17.37 -2.90 5.99
N LEU A 146 -16.30 -3.67 6.14
CA LEU A 146 -15.39 -4.00 5.04
C LEU A 146 -16.15 -4.66 3.88
N GLY A 147 -15.69 -4.41 2.66
CA GLY A 147 -16.26 -4.96 1.42
C GLY A 147 -17.49 -4.21 0.91
N SER A 148 -17.87 -3.08 1.55
CA SER A 148 -19.12 -2.38 1.23
C SER A 148 -19.02 -1.45 0.01
N LYS A 149 -17.85 -0.87 -0.23
CA LYS A 149 -17.55 0.01 -1.38
C LYS A 149 -16.45 -0.58 -2.29
N PHE A 150 -15.56 -1.41 -1.75
CA PHE A 150 -14.39 -1.92 -2.44
C PHE A 150 -14.24 -3.45 -2.27
N PRO A 151 -13.91 -4.22 -3.33
CA PRO A 151 -13.65 -5.66 -3.21
C PRO A 151 -12.41 -5.96 -2.38
N VAL A 152 -12.27 -7.19 -1.89
CA VAL A 152 -11.01 -7.73 -1.38
C VAL A 152 -10.13 -8.13 -2.57
N PRO A 153 -8.97 -7.49 -2.79
CA PRO A 153 -8.01 -7.97 -3.78
C PRO A 153 -7.31 -9.23 -3.27
N VAL A 154 -7.17 -10.25 -4.11
CA VAL A 154 -6.41 -11.47 -3.81
C VAL A 154 -5.35 -11.65 -4.88
N GLU A 155 -4.07 -11.55 -4.50
CA GLU A 155 -2.94 -11.82 -5.39
C GLU A 155 -2.76 -13.34 -5.53
N VAL A 156 -2.77 -13.83 -6.77
CA VAL A 156 -2.77 -15.27 -7.07
C VAL A 156 -1.72 -15.63 -8.10
N PHE A 157 -1.08 -16.80 -7.92
CA PHE A 157 -0.18 -17.35 -8.91
C PHE A 157 -0.95 -17.63 -10.22
N PRO A 158 -0.48 -17.16 -11.39
CA PRO A 158 -1.30 -17.10 -12.61
C PRO A 158 -1.94 -18.44 -13.02
N THR A 159 -1.21 -19.55 -12.95
CA THR A 159 -1.72 -20.86 -13.37
C THR A 159 -2.57 -21.56 -12.29
N ALA A 160 -2.61 -21.03 -11.07
CA ALA A 160 -3.47 -21.52 -9.99
C ALA A 160 -4.85 -20.81 -9.96
N MET A 161 -5.06 -19.80 -10.81
CA MET A 161 -6.24 -18.91 -10.76
C MET A 161 -7.58 -19.64 -10.69
N VAL A 162 -7.80 -20.65 -11.54
CA VAL A 162 -9.08 -21.40 -11.57
C VAL A 162 -9.29 -22.22 -10.29
N TYR A 163 -8.22 -22.80 -9.73
CA TYR A 163 -8.30 -23.50 -8.45
C TYR A 163 -8.65 -22.53 -7.33
N VAL A 164 -7.95 -21.39 -7.26
CA VAL A 164 -8.19 -20.36 -6.24
C VAL A 164 -9.61 -19.80 -6.36
N GLU A 165 -10.11 -19.56 -7.57
CA GLU A 165 -11.49 -19.09 -7.78
C GLU A 165 -12.53 -20.04 -7.14
N ASN A 166 -12.37 -21.35 -7.31
CA ASN A 166 -13.29 -22.34 -6.72
C ASN A 166 -13.18 -22.35 -5.18
N GLN A 167 -11.97 -22.29 -4.63
CA GLN A 167 -11.76 -22.23 -3.18
C GLN A 167 -12.34 -20.94 -2.56
N LEU A 168 -12.20 -19.79 -3.24
CA LEU A 168 -12.80 -18.55 -2.78
C LEU A 168 -14.35 -18.61 -2.78
N LYS A 169 -14.95 -19.29 -3.77
CA LYS A 169 -16.41 -19.54 -3.79
C LYS A 169 -16.85 -20.41 -2.61
N GLU A 170 -16.07 -21.44 -2.26
CA GLU A 170 -16.33 -22.27 -1.07
C GLU A 170 -16.25 -21.47 0.24
N LEU A 171 -15.36 -20.47 0.31
CA LEU A 171 -15.28 -19.50 1.41
C LEU A 171 -16.38 -18.41 1.38
N GLY A 172 -17.37 -18.52 0.49
CA GLY A 172 -18.51 -17.61 0.44
C GLY A 172 -18.31 -16.35 -0.40
N ALA A 173 -17.35 -16.34 -1.33
CA ALA A 173 -17.25 -15.28 -2.32
C ALA A 173 -18.52 -15.25 -3.20
N SER A 174 -19.22 -14.12 -3.21
CA SER A 174 -20.44 -13.91 -4.02
C SER A 174 -20.12 -13.48 -5.44
N LYS A 175 -18.93 -12.91 -5.67
CA LYS A 175 -18.47 -12.43 -6.98
C LYS A 175 -16.95 -12.40 -7.01
N ILE A 176 -16.37 -12.82 -8.13
CA ILE A 176 -14.91 -12.80 -8.37
C ILE A 176 -14.68 -12.24 -9.77
N ILE A 177 -13.77 -11.27 -9.89
CA ILE A 177 -13.35 -10.69 -11.17
C ILE A 177 -11.83 -10.72 -11.27
N LEU A 178 -11.29 -11.22 -12.39
CA LEU A 178 -9.89 -11.03 -12.74
C LEU A 178 -9.64 -9.56 -13.09
N ARG A 179 -8.74 -8.89 -12.36
CA ARG A 179 -8.46 -7.47 -12.56
C ARG A 179 -7.74 -7.24 -13.90
N MET A 180 -8.40 -6.52 -14.80
CA MET A 180 -7.85 -6.16 -16.11
C MET A 180 -6.92 -4.95 -16.02
N ALA A 181 -5.85 -4.96 -16.82
CA ALA A 181 -4.97 -3.81 -16.92
C ALA A 181 -5.63 -2.69 -17.76
N LYS A 182 -5.26 -1.43 -17.47
CA LYS A 182 -5.69 -0.27 -18.26
C LYS A 182 -4.65 0.17 -19.31
N GLY A 183 -3.36 -0.01 -19.01
CA GLY A 183 -2.24 0.44 -19.84
C GLY A 183 -1.60 -0.64 -20.73
N LYS A 184 -2.20 -1.85 -20.78
CA LYS A 184 -1.77 -2.96 -21.64
C LYS A 184 -2.94 -3.92 -21.85
N ASP A 185 -2.82 -4.79 -22.85
CA ASP A 185 -3.78 -5.88 -23.05
C ASP A 185 -3.68 -6.93 -21.93
N GLY A 186 -4.83 -7.56 -21.62
CA GLY A 186 -4.92 -8.64 -20.64
C GLY A 186 -4.98 -8.21 -19.16
N PRO A 187 -4.85 -9.17 -18.22
CA PRO A 187 -4.92 -8.91 -16.79
C PRO A 187 -3.75 -8.07 -16.28
N ILE A 188 -3.92 -7.36 -15.16
CA ILE A 188 -2.78 -6.74 -14.47
C ILE A 188 -1.79 -7.83 -14.03
N LEU A 189 -0.49 -7.48 -14.02
CA LEU A 189 0.54 -8.23 -13.34
C LEU A 189 1.01 -7.40 -12.15
N THR A 190 1.06 -8.00 -10.96
CA THR A 190 1.74 -7.38 -9.82
C THR A 190 3.23 -7.27 -10.10
N GLU A 191 3.96 -6.50 -9.29
CA GLU A 191 5.42 -6.45 -9.36
C GLU A 191 6.09 -7.82 -9.10
N ASN A 192 5.33 -8.78 -8.56
CA ASN A 192 5.79 -10.15 -8.34
C ASN A 192 5.39 -11.09 -9.49
N GLY A 193 4.79 -10.57 -10.56
CA GLY A 193 4.37 -11.34 -11.74
C GLY A 193 3.06 -12.13 -11.56
N ASN A 194 2.24 -11.78 -10.57
CA ASN A 194 1.01 -12.49 -10.24
C ASN A 194 -0.24 -11.78 -10.76
N PHE A 195 -1.37 -12.50 -10.78
CA PHE A 195 -2.68 -11.90 -11.07
C PHE A 195 -3.34 -11.37 -9.79
N ILE A 196 -4.36 -10.53 -9.96
CA ILE A 196 -5.23 -10.08 -8.87
C ILE A 196 -6.68 -10.47 -9.19
N LEU A 197 -7.32 -11.14 -8.24
CA LEU A 197 -8.76 -11.38 -8.22
C LEU A 197 -9.43 -10.37 -7.29
N ASP A 198 -10.26 -9.50 -7.83
CA ASP A 198 -11.16 -8.66 -7.05
C ASP A 198 -12.35 -9.49 -6.59
N THR A 199 -12.44 -9.71 -5.27
CA THR A 199 -13.36 -10.68 -4.66
C THR A 199 -14.32 -10.00 -3.70
N TRP A 200 -15.61 -10.25 -3.86
CA TRP A 200 -16.65 -9.78 -2.93
C TRP A 200 -17.13 -10.95 -2.08
N PHE A 201 -17.21 -10.71 -0.77
CA PHE A 201 -17.75 -11.66 0.21
C PHE A 201 -19.03 -11.09 0.81
N GLY A 202 -19.99 -11.96 1.14
CA GLY A 202 -21.21 -11.54 1.84
C GLY A 202 -20.92 -11.01 3.24
N GLU A 203 -19.96 -11.63 3.91
CA GLU A 203 -19.47 -11.27 5.23
C GLU A 203 -17.94 -11.40 5.27
N ILE A 204 -17.27 -10.46 5.93
CA ILE A 204 -15.82 -10.48 6.16
C ILE A 204 -15.63 -10.66 7.66
N GLY A 205 -15.44 -11.92 8.07
CA GLY A 205 -15.16 -12.29 9.45
C GLY A 205 -13.68 -12.27 9.80
N GLU A 206 -13.36 -12.42 11.08
CA GLU A 206 -11.99 -12.30 11.60
C GLU A 206 -11.02 -13.36 11.05
N SER A 207 -11.53 -14.54 10.67
CA SER A 207 -10.72 -15.65 10.14
C SER A 207 -10.45 -15.55 8.64
N LEU A 208 -11.19 -14.71 7.90
CA LEU A 208 -11.22 -14.75 6.44
C LEU A 208 -9.86 -14.44 5.81
N GLU A 209 -9.07 -13.51 6.38
CA GLU A 209 -7.71 -13.22 5.91
C GLU A 209 -6.84 -14.49 5.94
N LYS A 210 -6.89 -15.24 7.05
CA LYS A 210 -6.10 -16.46 7.24
C LYS A 210 -6.60 -17.60 6.36
N GLU A 211 -7.91 -17.73 6.20
CA GLU A 211 -8.53 -18.74 5.35
C GLU A 211 -8.14 -18.54 3.88
N ILE A 212 -8.23 -17.30 3.37
CA ILE A 212 -7.76 -16.97 2.02
C ILE A 212 -6.26 -17.26 1.87
N LYS A 213 -5.45 -16.86 2.86
CA LYS A 213 -4.00 -17.08 2.83
C LYS A 213 -3.59 -18.56 2.82
N ASN A 214 -4.43 -19.44 3.37
CA ASN A 214 -4.17 -20.89 3.39
C ASN A 214 -4.44 -21.60 2.04
N ILE A 215 -5.09 -20.94 1.08
CA ILE A 215 -5.35 -21.53 -0.23
C ILE A 215 -4.04 -21.62 -1.02
N THR A 216 -3.67 -22.83 -1.45
CA THR A 216 -2.51 -23.02 -2.33
C THR A 216 -2.70 -22.27 -3.64
N GLY A 217 -1.74 -21.40 -3.99
CA GLY A 217 -1.82 -20.51 -5.14
C GLY A 217 -2.19 -19.06 -4.79
N VAL A 218 -2.70 -18.80 -3.58
CA VAL A 218 -2.81 -17.44 -3.06
C VAL A 218 -1.45 -16.96 -2.56
N ILE A 219 -1.02 -15.82 -3.07
CA ILE A 219 0.20 -15.12 -2.63
C ILE A 219 -0.12 -14.24 -1.44
N GLU A 220 -1.17 -13.43 -1.51
CA GLU A 220 -1.67 -12.63 -0.40
C GLU A 220 -3.09 -12.10 -0.67
N SER A 221 -3.77 -11.64 0.36
CA SER A 221 -5.04 -10.89 0.27
C SER A 221 -4.90 -9.46 0.79
N GLY A 222 -5.77 -8.59 0.30
CA GLY A 222 -5.85 -7.20 0.73
C GLY A 222 -6.56 -7.01 2.06
N LEU A 223 -6.90 -8.08 2.78
CA LEU A 223 -7.44 -7.99 4.14
C LEU A 223 -6.31 -7.79 5.15
N PHE A 224 -6.50 -6.86 6.07
CA PHE A 224 -5.61 -6.64 7.21
C PHE A 224 -6.48 -6.61 8.47
N ILE A 225 -6.61 -7.76 9.11
CA ILE A 225 -7.52 -7.97 10.25
C ILE A 225 -6.72 -8.15 11.54
N GLY A 226 -7.08 -7.38 12.58
CA GLY A 226 -6.49 -7.50 13.92
C GLY A 226 -5.03 -7.05 14.04
N TYR A 227 -4.57 -6.17 13.15
CA TYR A 227 -3.23 -5.58 13.24
C TYR A 227 -3.23 -4.43 14.25
N ASP A 228 -2.16 -4.31 15.04
CA ASP A 228 -1.98 -3.17 15.95
C ASP A 228 -1.54 -1.93 15.14
N ILE A 229 -2.50 -1.06 14.85
CA ILE A 229 -2.31 0.09 13.97
C ILE A 229 -2.82 1.40 14.58
N GLU A 230 -2.15 2.49 14.24
CA GLU A 230 -2.65 3.85 14.46
C GLU A 230 -3.18 4.41 13.14
N VAL A 231 -4.49 4.70 13.08
CA VAL A 231 -5.11 5.34 11.93
C VAL A 231 -5.07 6.86 12.11
N LEU A 232 -4.38 7.54 11.20
CA LEU A 232 -4.32 8.99 11.12
C LEU A 232 -5.33 9.46 10.06
N VAL A 233 -6.17 10.42 10.43
CA VAL A 233 -7.22 10.97 9.58
C VAL A 233 -7.14 12.48 9.52
N ALA A 234 -7.29 13.02 8.31
CA ALA A 234 -7.47 14.45 8.11
C ALA A 234 -8.84 14.88 8.66
N LYS A 235 -8.86 15.75 9.67
CA LYS A 235 -10.11 16.35 10.14
C LYS A 235 -10.58 17.37 9.10
N GLN A 236 -11.72 17.13 8.47
CA GLN A 236 -12.40 18.20 7.73
C GLN A 236 -12.74 19.31 8.74
N LYS A 237 -12.36 20.56 8.42
CA LYS A 237 -12.78 21.75 9.16
C LYS A 237 -14.20 22.12 8.80
#